data_AF-A0A7W4DHB6-F1
#
_entry.id   AF-A0A7W4DHB6-F1
#
_cell.length_a   1.000
_cell.length_b   1.000
_cell.length_c   1.000
_cell.angle_alpha   90.00
_cell.angle_beta   90.00
_cell.angle_gamma   90.00
#
_symmetry.space_group_name_H-M   'P 1'
#
loop_
_entity.id
_entity.type
_entity.pdbx_description
1 polymer ?
#
loop_
_entity_poly.entity_id
_entity_poly.type
_entity_poly.pdbx_seq_one_letter_code
_entity_poly.pdbx_strand_id
1 'polypeptide(L)' 'MRIAIASDIYYPMTNGVAVFARNLARGLARAGHEVLVISP' A
#
# COMPACT_ATOMS: atom_id res chain seq x y z
N MET A 1 9.03 -6.95 -9.78
CA MET A 1 9.91 -6.04 -9.00
C MET A 1 9.55 -6.17 -7.53
N ARG A 2 10.46 -5.82 -6.63
CA ARG A 2 10.19 -5.72 -5.19
C ARG A 2 9.96 -4.26 -4.83
N ILE A 3 8.84 -3.96 -4.17
CA ILE A 3 8.41 -2.59 -3.86
C ILE A 3 8.06 -2.53 -2.37
N ALA A 4 8.66 -1.59 -1.66
CA ALA A 4 8.32 -1.27 -0.28
C ALA A 4 7.56 0.06 -0.24
N ILE A 5 6.37 0.07 0.38
CA ILE A 5 5.56 1.26 0.61
C ILE A 5 5.60 1.55 2.11
N ALA A 6 6.24 2.65 2.50
CA ALA A 6 6.15 3.17 3.86
C ALA A 6 5.01 4.17 3.95
N SER A 7 4.15 4.03 4.95
CA SER A 7 3.00 4.92 5.16
C SER A 7 2.74 5.11 6.65
N ASP A 8 2.48 6.35 7.06
CA ASP A 8 2.15 6.66 8.45
C ASP A 8 0.82 6.04 8.90
N ILE A 9 -0.11 5.79 7.97
CA ILE A 9 -1.43 5.20 8.26
C ILE A 9 -1.85 4.28 7.12
N TYR A 10 -1.93 2.98 7.39
CA TYR A 10 -2.41 2.01 6.43
C TYR A 10 -3.83 1.52 6.69
N TYR A 11 -4.29 1.45 7.95
CA TYR A 11 -5.62 0.99 8.33
C TYR A 11 -6.12 1.77 9.56
N PRO A 12 -7.44 2.04 9.69
CA PRO A 12 -8.54 1.74 8.76
C PRO A 12 -8.61 2.69 7.55
N MET A 13 -9.42 2.33 6.54
CA MET A 13 -9.59 3.12 5.30
C MET A 13 -10.52 4.34 5.53
N THR A 14 -10.20 5.17 6.52
CA THR A 14 -11.01 6.33 6.89
C THR A 14 -10.51 7.63 6.25
N ASN A 15 -9.30 7.64 5.68
CA ASN A 15 -8.70 8.81 5.05
C ASN A 15 -8.09 8.47 3.67
N GLY A 16 -7.78 9.53 2.92
CA GLY A 16 -7.23 9.41 1.56
C GLY A 16 -5.88 8.71 1.49
N VAL A 17 -5.02 8.85 2.49
CA VAL A 17 -3.68 8.24 2.53
C VAL A 17 -3.80 6.72 2.65
N ALA A 18 -4.59 6.22 3.60
CA ALA A 18 -4.82 4.79 3.79
C ALA A 18 -5.49 4.15 2.57
N VAL A 19 -6.47 4.83 1.97
CA VAL A 19 -7.15 4.36 0.76
C VAL A 19 -6.19 4.31 -0.43
N PHE A 20 -5.38 5.36 -0.62
CA PHE A 20 -4.38 5.44 -1.68
C PHE A 20 -3.33 4.33 -1.54
N ALA A 21 -2.69 4.21 -0.37
CA ALA A 21 -1.65 3.22 -0.11
C ALA A 21 -2.15 1.79 -0.37
N ARG A 22 -3.37 1.46 0.11
CA ARG A 22 -4.00 0.16 -0.15
C ARG A 22 -4.26 -0.07 -1.63
N ASN A 23 -4.82 0.90 -2.33
CA ASN A 23 -5.19 0.73 -3.74
C ASN A 23 -3.94 0.63 -4.64
N LEU A 24 -2.90 1.42 -4.35
CA LEU A 24 -1.60 1.34 -5.02
C LEU A 24 -0.96 -0.04 -4.79
N ALA A 25 -0.87 -0.48 -3.53
CA ALA A 25 -0.29 -1.79 -3.19
C ALA A 25 -1.00 -2.93 -3.93
N ARG A 26 -2.34 -2.93 -3.94
CA ARG A 26 -3.14 -3.93 -4.64
C ARG A 26 -3.05 -3.84 -6.16
N GLY A 27 -2.84 -2.63 -6.71
CA GLY A 27 -2.62 -2.43 -8.14
C GLY A 27 -1.28 -3.01 -8.58
N LEU A 28 -0.22 -2.68 -7.85
CA LEU A 28 1.14 -3.17 -8.11
C LEU A 28 1.25 -4.69 -7.93
N ALA A 29 0.62 -5.25 -6.90
CA ALA A 29 0.59 -6.69 -6.70
C ALA A 29 -0.12 -7.42 -7.86
N ARG A 30 -1.25 -6.86 -8.35
CA ARG A 30 -1.95 -7.39 -9.54
C ARG A 30 -1.13 -7.30 -10.82
N ALA A 31 -0.23 -6.33 -10.92
CA ALA A 31 0.71 -6.21 -12.04
C ALA A 31 1.91 -7.19 -11.94
N GLY A 32 1.93 -8.10 -10.95
CA GLY A 32 2.99 -9.09 -10.77
C GLY A 32 4.19 -8.57 -9.98
N HIS A 33 4.03 -7.50 -9.20
CA HIS A 33 5.07 -7.01 -8.30
C HIS A 33 4.93 -7.61 -6.90
N GLU A 34 6.06 -7.86 -6.25
CA GLU A 34 6.11 -8.25 -4.84
C GLU A 34 6.08 -6.97 -4.01
N VAL A 35 5.03 -6.78 -3.22
CA VAL A 35 4.76 -5.52 -2.52
C VAL A 35 4.69 -5.75 -1.01
N LEU A 36 5.46 -4.97 -0.26
CA LEU A 36 5.40 -4.89 1.19
C LEU A 36 4.90 -3.50 1.60
N VAL A 37 3.94 -3.44 2.52
CA VAL A 37 3.52 -2.18 3.14
C VAL A 37 3.98 -2.18 4.60
N ILE A 38 4.64 -1.10 5.01
CA ILE A 38 5.10 -0.88 6.38
C ILE A 38 4.38 0.36 6.92
N SER A 39 3.73 0.19 8.06
CA SER A 39 2.99 1.24 8.76
C SER A 39 3.07 0.99 10.27
N PRO A 40 3.01 2.04 11.11
CA PRO A 40 2.94 1.90 12.57
C PRO A 40 1.75 1.06 13.05
#